data_AF-A0A1F8F488-F1
#
_entry.id   AF-A0A1F8F488-F1
#
_cell.length_a   1.000
_cell.length_b   1.000
_cell.length_c   1.000
_cell.angle_alpha   90.00
_cell.angle_beta   90.00
_cell.angle_gamma   90.00
#
_symmetry.space_group_name_H-M   'P 1'
#
loop_
_entity.id
_entity.type
_entity.pdbx_description
1 polymer ?
#
loop_
_entity_poly.entity_id
_entity_poly.type
_entity_poly.pdbx_seq_one_letter_code
_entity_poly.pdbx_strand_id
1 'polypeptide(L)'
;MTKEKRRVAKEGVLGQLEKVARDKSNSDPVLMEVLLMHLHYNWGKGRNPRTPWIDEPRVVNGVKFWRVGHNALHEFYAGTDGNGRKFSRSVGESCTIDIDGMPLEEDSIPGIDENVSEVADFNGYHGHF
;
A
#
# COMPACT_ATOMS: atom_id res chain seq x y z
N MET A 1 19.22 -13.86 -21.60
CA MET A 1 19.01 -14.29 -20.19
C MET A 1 17.97 -15.41 -20.20
N THR A 2 18.25 -16.58 -19.63
CA THR A 2 17.31 -17.73 -19.64
C THR A 2 16.16 -17.53 -18.64
N LYS A 3 15.03 -18.23 -18.84
CA LYS A 3 13.87 -18.18 -17.91
C LYS A 3 14.27 -18.51 -16.47
N GLU A 4 15.15 -19.49 -16.30
CA GLU A 4 15.64 -19.90 -14.98
C GLU A 4 16.49 -18.83 -14.29
N LYS A 5 17.35 -18.12 -15.04
CA LYS A 5 18.12 -16.98 -14.49
C LYS A 5 17.22 -15.84 -14.02
N ARG A 6 16.08 -15.62 -14.68
CA ARG A 6 15.08 -14.63 -14.25
C ARG A 6 14.37 -15.06 -12.97
N ARG A 7 14.06 -16.34 -12.81
CA ARG A 7 13.40 -16.90 -11.62
C ARG A 7 14.28 -16.77 -10.38
N VAL A 8 15.52 -17.24 -10.45
CA VAL A 8 16.49 -17.14 -9.34
C VAL A 8 16.75 -15.68 -8.95
N ALA A 9 16.86 -14.78 -9.93
CA ALA A 9 17.00 -13.36 -9.65
C ALA A 9 15.76 -12.78 -8.96
N LYS A 10 14.56 -13.22 -9.34
CA LYS A 10 13.29 -12.81 -8.71
C LYS A 10 13.21 -13.32 -7.26
N GLU A 11 13.52 -14.58 -7.02
CA GLU A 11 13.55 -15.19 -5.68
C GLU A 11 14.56 -14.47 -4.76
N GLY A 12 15.74 -14.12 -5.27
CA GLY A 12 16.74 -13.35 -4.53
C GLY A 12 16.26 -11.93 -4.16
N VAL A 13 15.51 -11.27 -5.05
CA VAL A 13 14.89 -9.97 -4.74
C VAL A 13 13.82 -10.12 -3.67
N LEU A 14 12.92 -11.09 -3.80
CA LEU A 14 11.84 -11.32 -2.84
C LEU A 14 12.40 -11.57 -1.44
N GLY A 15 13.41 -12.43 -1.31
CA GLY A 15 14.07 -12.68 -0.03
C GLY A 15 14.73 -11.42 0.57
N GLN A 16 15.25 -10.51 -0.26
CA GLN A 16 15.79 -9.24 0.21
C GLN A 16 14.70 -8.29 0.74
N LEU A 17 13.55 -8.20 0.05
CA LEU A 17 12.42 -7.38 0.51
C LEU A 17 11.85 -7.92 1.83
N GLU A 18 11.67 -9.24 1.94
CA GLU A 18 11.22 -9.91 3.16
C GLU A 18 12.18 -9.67 4.33
N LYS A 19 13.49 -9.74 4.08
CA LYS A 19 14.50 -9.44 5.09
C LYS A 19 14.37 -8.02 5.61
N VAL A 20 14.29 -7.03 4.72
CA VAL A 20 14.15 -5.62 5.12
C VAL A 20 12.84 -5.37 5.88
N ALA A 21 11.73 -5.95 5.42
CA ALA A 21 10.44 -5.85 6.12
C ALA A 21 10.52 -6.41 7.54
N ARG A 22 11.14 -7.60 7.71
CA ARG A 22 11.32 -8.24 9.01
C ARG A 22 12.22 -7.44 9.94
N ASP A 23 13.36 -6.96 9.44
CA ASP A 23 14.32 -6.17 10.22
C ASP A 23 13.69 -4.85 10.71
N LYS A 24 12.76 -4.30 9.94
CA LYS A 24 12.08 -3.02 10.22
C LYS A 24 10.78 -3.16 10.99
N SER A 25 10.19 -4.36 11.04
CA SER A 25 8.94 -4.59 11.77
C SER A 25 9.15 -4.89 13.25
N ASN A 26 10.39 -5.10 13.72
CA ASN A 26 10.69 -5.47 15.11
C ASN A 26 9.85 -6.67 15.60
N SER A 27 9.72 -7.69 14.75
CA SER A 27 8.90 -8.89 15.00
C SER A 27 7.38 -8.68 15.09
N ASP A 28 6.84 -7.49 14.80
CA ASP A 28 5.41 -7.30 14.59
C ASP A 28 5.01 -7.96 13.25
N PRO A 29 4.14 -8.99 13.27
CA PRO A 29 3.75 -9.71 12.07
C PRO A 29 2.87 -8.88 11.13
N VAL A 30 2.03 -8.00 11.67
CA VAL A 30 1.15 -7.15 10.86
C VAL A 30 1.95 -6.03 10.21
N LEU A 31 2.85 -5.40 10.97
CA LEU A 31 3.76 -4.41 10.39
C LEU A 31 4.67 -5.05 9.33
N MET A 32 5.14 -6.29 9.54
CA MET A 32 5.91 -7.01 8.52
C MET A 32 5.12 -7.16 7.22
N GLU A 33 3.86 -7.57 7.30
CA GLU A 33 2.96 -7.72 6.14
C GLU A 33 2.76 -6.39 5.40
N VAL A 34 2.46 -5.31 6.13
CA VAL A 34 2.28 -3.95 5.58
C VAL A 34 3.55 -3.45 4.89
N LEU A 35 4.71 -3.60 5.52
CA LEU A 35 5.99 -3.17 4.96
C LEU A 35 6.37 -3.98 3.73
N LEU A 36 6.08 -5.29 3.73
CA LEU A 36 6.33 -6.14 2.57
C LEU A 36 5.49 -5.68 1.38
N MET A 37 4.19 -5.42 1.57
CA MET A 37 3.32 -4.85 0.53
C MET A 37 3.88 -3.54 -0.04
N HIS A 38 4.31 -2.63 0.83
CA HIS A 38 4.90 -1.35 0.44
C HIS A 38 6.18 -1.52 -0.40
N LEU A 39 7.07 -2.42 0.04
CA LEU A 39 8.32 -2.71 -0.67
C LEU A 39 8.08 -3.34 -2.04
N HIS A 40 7.10 -4.23 -2.16
CA HIS A 40 6.66 -4.78 -3.44
C HIS A 40 6.15 -3.71 -4.39
N TYR A 41 5.32 -2.79 -3.89
CA TYR A 41 4.83 -1.65 -4.65
C TYR A 41 5.97 -0.76 -5.16
N ASN A 42 6.90 -0.41 -4.27
CA ASN A 42 8.08 0.37 -4.60
C ASN A 42 8.95 -0.30 -5.67
N TRP A 43 9.14 -1.62 -5.59
CA TRP A 43 9.85 -2.37 -6.61
C TRP A 43 9.11 -2.37 -7.95
N GLY A 44 7.78 -2.54 -7.96
CA GLY A 44 6.93 -2.44 -9.15
C GLY A 44 7.08 -1.09 -9.87
N LYS A 45 7.27 0.00 -9.12
CA LYS A 45 7.55 1.35 -9.66
C LYS A 45 8.96 1.54 -10.22
N GLY A 46 9.80 0.51 -10.21
CA GLY A 46 11.19 0.57 -10.68
C GLY A 46 12.21 1.05 -9.64
N ARG A 47 11.85 1.15 -8.34
CA ARG A 47 12.87 1.38 -7.30
C ARG A 47 13.79 0.17 -7.21
N ASN A 48 15.07 0.42 -6.95
CA ASN A 48 16.10 -0.62 -6.92
C ASN A 48 15.87 -1.60 -5.75
N PRO A 49 15.56 -2.88 -6.02
CA PRO A 49 15.30 -3.86 -4.97
C PRO A 49 16.55 -4.25 -4.17
N ARG A 50 17.76 -3.88 -4.63
CA ARG A 50 19.00 -4.11 -3.87
C ARG A 50 19.21 -3.10 -2.75
N THR A 51 18.51 -1.97 -2.81
CA THR A 51 18.51 -0.94 -1.78
C THR A 51 17.06 -0.58 -1.45
N PRO A 52 16.28 -1.50 -0.85
CA PRO A 52 14.88 -1.25 -0.55
C PRO A 52 14.75 -0.08 0.42
N TRP A 53 13.81 0.81 0.14
CA TRP A 53 13.53 1.98 0.97
C TRP A 53 12.09 1.91 1.47
N ILE A 54 11.91 2.24 2.75
CA ILE A 54 10.61 2.35 3.41
C ILE A 54 10.31 3.83 3.57
N ASP A 55 9.24 4.29 2.93
CA ASP A 55 8.79 5.66 3.09
C ASP A 55 8.25 5.89 4.51
N GLU A 56 8.25 7.14 4.98
CA GLU A 56 7.63 7.48 6.26
C GLU A 56 6.11 7.17 6.21
N PRO A 57 5.55 6.59 7.29
CA PRO A 57 4.12 6.32 7.33
C PRO A 57 3.33 7.62 7.39
N ARG A 58 2.17 7.62 6.72
CA ARG A 58 1.12 8.59 7.04
C ARG A 58 0.43 8.15 8.33
N VAL A 59 0.22 9.08 9.25
CA VAL A 59 -0.45 8.79 10.53
C VAL A 59 -1.84 9.40 10.51
N VAL A 60 -2.87 8.57 10.70
CA VAL A 60 -4.27 9.02 10.78
C VAL A 60 -4.90 8.32 11.98
N ASN A 61 -5.41 9.09 12.94
CA ASN A 61 -6.07 8.58 14.15
C ASN A 61 -5.26 7.49 14.91
N GLY A 62 -3.93 7.64 14.96
CA GLY A 62 -3.04 6.69 15.64
C GLY A 62 -2.67 5.45 14.81
N VAL A 63 -3.24 5.27 13.62
CA VAL A 63 -2.88 4.21 12.67
C VAL A 63 -1.79 4.70 11.73
N LYS A 64 -0.75 3.88 11.54
CA LYS A 64 0.34 4.15 10.61
C LYS A 64 0.05 3.47 9.27
N PHE A 65 0.12 4.23 8.18
CA PHE A 65 -0.22 3.79 6.83
C PHE A 65 0.96 3.95 5.87
N TRP A 66 1.23 2.91 5.08
CA TRP A 66 2.18 2.94 3.98
C TRP A 66 1.46 2.74 2.67
N ARG A 67 1.91 3.44 1.63
CA ARG A 67 1.31 3.30 0.29
C ARG A 67 1.67 1.93 -0.29
N VAL A 68 0.66 1.20 -0.71
CA VAL A 68 0.81 -0.17 -1.25
C VAL A 68 0.29 -0.30 -2.69
N GLY A 69 -0.29 0.76 -3.24
CA GLY A 69 -0.82 0.74 -4.59
C GLY A 69 -1.26 2.12 -5.07
N HIS A 70 -1.60 2.19 -6.36
CA HIS A 70 -2.37 3.29 -6.94
C HIS A 70 -3.01 2.84 -8.25
N ASN A 71 -4.13 3.46 -8.60
CA ASN A 71 -4.66 3.44 -9.95
C ASN A 71 -4.74 4.87 -10.50
N ALA A 72 -5.43 5.08 -11.63
CA ALA A 72 -5.52 6.39 -12.28
C ALA A 72 -6.12 7.48 -11.38
N LEU A 73 -7.00 7.11 -10.43
CA LEU A 73 -7.80 8.05 -9.65
C LEU A 73 -7.58 7.92 -8.13
N HIS A 74 -6.94 6.84 -7.67
CA HIS A 74 -6.85 6.49 -6.25
C HIS A 74 -5.45 6.05 -5.82
N GLU A 75 -5.13 6.36 -4.58
CA GLU A 75 -3.97 5.88 -3.83
C GLU A 75 -4.44 4.89 -2.76
N PHE A 76 -3.73 3.76 -2.64
CA PHE A 76 -4.06 2.70 -1.67
C PHE A 76 -2.98 2.58 -0.61
N TYR A 77 -3.41 2.40 0.63
CA TYR A 77 -2.55 2.36 1.80
C TYR A 77 -2.94 1.20 2.73
N ALA A 78 -1.95 0.43 3.18
CA ALA A 78 -2.14 -0.56 4.23
C ALA A 78 -1.57 -0.02 5.54
N GLY A 79 -2.22 -0.31 6.66
CA GLY A 79 -1.83 0.23 7.94
C GLY A 79 -2.05 -0.70 9.12
N THR A 80 -1.44 -0.31 10.24
CA THR A 80 -1.52 -0.99 11.53
C THR A 80 -1.50 0.04 12.66
N ASP A 81 -2.22 -0.24 13.73
CA ASP A 81 -2.19 0.54 14.98
C ASP A 81 -1.07 0.10 15.93
N GLY A 82 -0.31 -0.95 15.58
CA GLY A 82 0.72 -1.54 16.42
C GLY A 82 0.22 -2.53 17.48
N ASN A 83 -1.08 -2.80 17.55
CA ASN A 83 -1.68 -3.81 18.43
C ASN A 83 -2.17 -5.05 17.67
N GLY A 84 -1.72 -5.22 16.43
CA GLY A 84 -2.11 -6.32 15.55
C GLY A 84 -3.40 -6.10 14.78
N ARG A 85 -4.02 -4.90 14.84
CA ARG A 85 -5.17 -4.57 13.99
C ARG A 85 -4.71 -4.07 12.63
N LYS A 86 -5.43 -4.45 11.59
CA LYS A 86 -5.14 -4.14 10.19
C LYS A 86 -6.11 -3.09 9.67
N PHE A 87 -5.60 -2.14 8.91
CA PHE A 87 -6.41 -1.07 8.35
C PHE A 87 -6.11 -0.88 6.87
N SER A 88 -7.16 -0.67 6.08
CA SER A 88 -7.08 -0.16 4.74
C SER A 88 -7.36 1.34 4.72
N ARG A 89 -6.68 2.06 3.82
CA ARG A 89 -6.98 3.47 3.54
C ARG A 89 -6.87 3.74 2.05
N SER A 90 -7.93 4.27 1.46
CA SER A 90 -7.92 4.74 0.07
C SER A 90 -8.19 6.24 0.02
N VAL A 91 -7.48 6.94 -0.87
CA VAL A 91 -7.69 8.37 -1.14
C VAL A 91 -7.75 8.55 -2.64
N GLY A 92 -8.79 9.17 -3.15
CA GLY A 92 -8.90 9.40 -4.59
C GLY A 92 -9.98 10.40 -4.97
N GLU A 93 -10.13 10.61 -6.27
CA GLU A 93 -11.23 11.41 -6.80
C GLU A 93 -12.57 10.76 -6.44
N SER A 94 -13.47 11.55 -5.87
CA SER A 94 -14.81 11.19 -5.49
C SER A 94 -15.59 10.84 -6.75
N CYS A 95 -16.12 9.63 -6.79
CA CYS A 95 -17.11 9.23 -7.78
C CYS A 95 -18.53 9.55 -7.30
N THR A 96 -18.68 10.29 -6.20
CA THR A 96 -20.00 10.60 -5.65
C THR A 96 -20.70 11.55 -6.59
N ILE A 97 -21.80 11.07 -7.15
CA ILE A 97 -22.69 11.82 -8.03
C ILE A 97 -23.94 12.20 -7.23
N ASP A 98 -24.48 13.38 -7.52
CA ASP A 98 -25.78 13.78 -7.02
C ASP A 98 -26.92 12.93 -7.63
N ILE A 99 -28.15 13.22 -7.22
CA ILE A 99 -29.35 12.51 -7.71
C ILE A 99 -29.56 12.64 -9.23
N ASP A 100 -28.93 13.65 -9.85
CA ASP A 100 -29.01 13.94 -11.29
C ASP A 100 -27.84 13.31 -12.07
N GLY A 101 -26.94 12.61 -11.37
CA GLY A 101 -25.79 11.93 -11.96
C GLY A 101 -24.59 12.83 -12.23
N MET A 102 -24.58 14.05 -11.67
CA MET A 102 -23.48 15.00 -11.79
C MET A 102 -22.50 14.81 -10.61
N PRO A 103 -21.17 14.92 -10.81
CA PRO A 103 -20.22 14.84 -9.70
C PRO A 103 -20.56 15.86 -8.61
N LEU A 104 -20.54 15.43 -7.35
CA LEU A 104 -20.62 16.35 -6.22
C LEU A 104 -19.31 17.15 -6.17
N GLU A 105 -19.36 18.38 -6.69
CA GLU A 105 -18.27 19.35 -6.57
C GLU A 105 -18.40 20.10 -5.23
N GLU A 106 -17.38 20.02 -4.38
CA GLU A 106 -17.19 20.98 -3.29
C GLU A 106 -16.16 22.02 -3.78
N ASP A 107 -16.59 23.28 -3.91
CA ASP A 107 -15.76 24.40 -4.37
C ASP A 107 -15.02 24.21 -5.72
N SER A 108 -15.65 23.53 -6.69
CA SER A 108 -15.06 23.26 -8.03
C SER A 108 -13.76 22.45 -8.00
N ILE A 109 -13.51 21.73 -6.91
CA ILE A 109 -12.47 20.71 -6.80
C ILE A 109 -13.19 19.36 -6.89
N PRO A 110 -12.76 18.42 -7.76
CA PRO A 110 -13.25 17.05 -7.68
C PRO A 110 -13.08 16.58 -6.24
N GLY A 111 -14.18 16.24 -5.55
CA GLY A 111 -14.13 15.86 -4.14
C GLY A 111 -13.05 14.81 -3.93
N ILE A 112 -12.29 14.88 -2.84
CA ILE A 112 -11.36 13.80 -2.50
C ILE A 112 -12.10 12.89 -1.53
N ASP A 113 -12.43 11.68 -1.96
CA ASP A 113 -12.97 10.66 -1.05
C ASP A 113 -11.80 9.99 -0.33
N GLU A 114 -11.83 10.07 1.00
CA GLU A 114 -10.98 9.29 1.88
C GLU A 114 -11.82 8.24 2.60
N ASN A 115 -11.45 6.98 2.44
CA ASN A 115 -12.03 5.87 3.19
C ASN A 115 -10.95 5.21 4.05
N VAL A 116 -11.27 4.99 5.33
CA VAL A 116 -10.45 4.22 6.28
C VAL A 116 -11.32 3.13 6.87
N SER A 117 -10.84 1.88 6.84
CA SER A 117 -11.60 0.74 7.38
C SER A 117 -10.67 -0.26 8.08
N GLU A 118 -11.11 -0.80 9.21
CA GLU A 118 -10.47 -1.98 9.81
C GLU A 118 -10.81 -3.22 8.96
N VAL A 119 -9.82 -4.08 8.73
CA VAL A 119 -9.96 -5.28 7.89
C VAL A 119 -9.45 -6.51 8.62
N ALA A 120 -10.03 -7.68 8.33
CA ALA A 120 -9.56 -8.94 8.92
C ALA A 120 -8.20 -9.38 8.33
N ASP A 121 -8.00 -9.13 7.03
CA ASP A 121 -6.78 -9.40 6.29
C ASP A 121 -6.66 -8.42 5.11
N PHE A 122 -5.50 -8.44 4.43
CA PHE A 122 -5.28 -7.62 3.23
C PHE A 122 -5.61 -8.38 1.93
N ASN A 123 -6.34 -9.49 1.99
CA ASN A 123 -6.74 -10.24 0.79
C ASN A 123 -7.67 -9.37 -0.05
N GLY A 124 -7.41 -9.29 -1.35
CA GLY A 124 -8.13 -8.38 -2.27
C GLY A 124 -7.69 -6.91 -2.16
N TYR A 125 -6.93 -6.53 -1.13
CA TYR A 125 -6.26 -5.23 -1.05
C TYR A 125 -5.00 -5.17 -1.94
N HIS A 126 -4.50 -6.33 -2.36
CA HIS A 126 -3.48 -6.52 -3.37
C HIS A 126 -4.03 -6.25 -4.79
N GLY A 127 -4.44 -5.01 -5.06
CA GLY A 127 -5.25 -4.70 -6.24
C GLY A 127 -4.58 -3.90 -7.34
N HIS A 128 -3.54 -3.10 -7.09
CA HIS A 128 -3.01 -2.19 -8.11
C HIS A 128 -1.50 -1.97 -7.97
N PHE A 129 -0.72 -2.93 -8.47
CA PHE A 129 0.73 -2.85 -8.69
C PHE A 129 1.04 -2.41 -10.12
#